data_AF-A0A845QBU3-F1
#
_entry.id   AF-A0A845QBU3-F1
#
_cell.length_a   1.000
_cell.length_b   1.000
_cell.length_c   1.000
_cell.angle_alpha   90.00
_cell.angle_beta   90.00
_cell.angle_gamma   90.00
#
_symmetry.space_group_name_H-M   'P 1'
#
loop_
_entity.id
_entity.type
_entity.pdbx_description
1 polymer ?
#
loop_
_entity_poly.entity_id
_entity_poly.type
_entity_poly.pdbx_seq_one_letter_code
_entity_poly.pdbx_strand_id
1 'polypeptide(L)'
;MTQLLDALVALSQMMPYVPPHVAPWLTFMQVTLIVLPFVFFKYRAARMMILAQIVNFAIGITVFMAEGNQVTKLFGLGHVAWIYPMWLFARDVRTDLWTPYRVYAGIAALTIAISLVLDVRDTALWVAGDRGTTLVGLPEGHPLAGPSGD
;
A
#
# COMPACT_ATOMS: atom_id res chain seq x y z
N MET A 1 -4.94 -19.02 12.19
CA MET A 1 -6.17 -18.38 11.67
C MET A 1 -6.60 -17.23 12.57
N THR A 2 -6.62 -17.40 13.90
CA THR A 2 -6.88 -16.32 14.88
C THR A 2 -5.94 -15.12 14.71
N GLN A 3 -4.62 -15.34 14.68
CA GLN A 3 -3.62 -14.25 14.53
C GLN A 3 -3.81 -13.36 13.29
N LEU A 4 -4.23 -13.94 12.16
CA LEU A 4 -4.48 -13.18 10.93
C LEU A 4 -5.72 -12.29 11.05
N LEU A 5 -6.80 -12.83 11.65
CA LEU A 5 -8.02 -12.07 11.90
C LEU A 5 -7.76 -10.92 12.86
N ASP A 6 -7.00 -11.18 13.93
CA ASP A 6 -6.62 -10.16 14.91
C ASP A 6 -5.82 -9.02 14.25
N ALA A 7 -4.86 -9.36 13.38
CA ALA A 7 -4.08 -8.37 12.63
C ALA A 7 -4.96 -7.53 11.68
N LEU A 8 -5.94 -8.13 11.00
CA LEU A 8 -6.87 -7.40 10.12
C LEU A 8 -7.79 -6.48 10.91
N VAL A 9 -8.29 -6.92 12.07
CA VAL A 9 -9.10 -6.09 12.97
C VAL A 9 -8.26 -4.92 13.47
N ALA A 10 -7.04 -5.17 13.92
CA ALA A 10 -6.10 -4.13 14.34
C ALA A 10 -5.89 -3.08 13.24
N LEU A 11 -5.55 -3.49 12.02
CA LEU A 11 -5.36 -2.56 10.90
C LEU A 11 -6.60 -1.69 10.63
N SER A 12 -7.81 -2.25 10.77
CA SER A 12 -9.06 -1.49 10.57
C SER A 12 -9.25 -0.39 11.63
N GLN A 13 -8.82 -0.64 12.87
CA GLN A 13 -8.90 0.31 13.99
C GLN A 13 -7.86 1.44 13.88
N MET A 14 -6.85 1.30 13.01
CA MET A 14 -5.82 2.32 12.80
C MET A 14 -6.26 3.46 11.87
N MET A 15 -7.34 3.29 11.11
CA MET A 15 -7.84 4.27 10.14
C MET A 15 -8.04 5.70 10.72
N PRO A 16 -8.53 5.89 11.96
CA PRO A 16 -8.68 7.23 12.56
C PRO A 16 -7.35 7.98 12.80
N TYR A 17 -6.22 7.27 12.83
CA TYR A 17 -4.89 7.84 13.08
C TYR A 17 -4.14 8.21 11.80
N VAL A 18 -4.79 8.05 10.64
CA VAL A 18 -4.26 8.54 9.37
C VAL A 18 -4.31 10.07 9.38
N PRO A 19 -3.20 10.76 9.09
CA PRO A 19 -3.18 12.21 9.08
C PRO A 19 -4.21 12.78 8.08
N PRO A 20 -5.01 13.79 8.45
CA PRO A 20 -6.07 14.32 7.57
C PRO A 20 -5.58 14.82 6.21
N HIS A 21 -4.33 15.30 6.13
CA HIS A 21 -3.72 15.75 4.88
C HIS A 21 -3.22 14.59 3.99
N VAL A 22 -2.99 13.41 4.57
CA VAL A 22 -2.57 12.18 3.85
C VAL A 22 -3.80 11.39 3.36
N ALA A 23 -4.92 11.46 4.08
CA ALA A 23 -6.13 10.69 3.75
C ALA A 23 -6.60 10.87 2.28
N PRO A 24 -6.68 12.09 1.70
CA PRO A 24 -7.07 12.26 0.30
C PRO A 24 -6.13 11.55 -0.68
N TRP A 25 -4.82 11.58 -0.41
CA TRP A 25 -3.82 10.88 -1.21
C TRP A 25 -4.00 9.36 -1.15
N LEU A 26 -4.21 8.81 0.06
CA LEU A 26 -4.47 7.38 0.23
C LEU A 26 -5.76 6.95 -0.47
N THR A 27 -6.84 7.73 -0.35
CA THR A 27 -8.09 7.45 -1.06
C THR A 27 -7.88 7.46 -2.57
N PHE A 28 -7.16 8.46 -3.09
CA PHE A 28 -6.81 8.53 -4.51
C PHE A 28 -6.01 7.30 -4.97
N MET A 29 -5.01 6.88 -4.18
CA MET A 29 -4.24 5.65 -4.44
C MET A 29 -5.14 4.42 -4.45
N GLN A 30 -6.02 4.25 -3.46
CA GLN A 30 -6.93 3.10 -3.39
C GLN A 30 -7.85 3.02 -4.62
N VAL A 31 -8.45 4.14 -5.01
CA VAL A 31 -9.29 4.17 -6.23
C VAL A 31 -8.45 3.83 -7.46
N THR A 32 -7.30 4.47 -7.61
CA THR A 32 -6.45 4.31 -8.81
C THR A 32 -5.83 2.93 -8.94
N LEU A 33 -5.33 2.37 -7.83
CA LEU A 33 -4.49 1.16 -7.84
C LEU A 33 -5.22 -0.09 -7.39
N ILE A 34 -6.39 0.05 -6.76
CA ILE A 34 -7.20 -1.09 -6.30
C ILE A 34 -8.51 -1.18 -7.09
N VAL A 35 -9.28 -0.09 -7.19
CA VAL A 35 -10.62 -0.14 -7.81
C VAL A 35 -10.55 -0.13 -9.34
N LEU A 36 -9.86 0.86 -9.94
CA LEU A 36 -9.81 1.02 -11.39
C LEU A 36 -9.19 -0.16 -12.18
N PRO A 37 -8.22 -0.94 -11.66
CA PRO A 37 -7.77 -2.15 -12.35
C PRO A 37 -8.89 -3.13 -12.70
N PHE A 38 -9.96 -3.21 -11.89
CA PHE A 38 -11.11 -4.08 -12.18
C PHE A 38 -11.96 -3.54 -13.34
N VAL A 39 -12.08 -2.22 -13.46
CA VAL A 39 -12.75 -1.59 -14.62
C VAL A 39 -11.97 -1.90 -15.90
N PHE A 40 -10.64 -1.87 -15.82
CA PHE A 40 -9.73 -2.12 -16.93
C PHE A 40 -9.21 -3.57 -17.01
N PHE A 41 -9.94 -4.54 -16.45
CA PHE A 41 -9.46 -5.93 -16.30
C PHE A 41 -9.07 -6.62 -17.63
N LYS A 42 -9.59 -6.16 -18.77
CA LYS A 42 -9.20 -6.71 -20.09
C LYS A 42 -7.71 -6.52 -20.40
N TYR A 43 -7.08 -5.49 -19.83
CA TYR A 43 -5.69 -5.14 -20.10
C TYR A 43 -4.73 -5.93 -19.20
N ARG A 44 -3.56 -6.29 -19.75
CA ARG A 44 -2.56 -7.08 -19.02
C ARG A 44 -2.04 -6.34 -17.78
N ALA A 45 -1.70 -5.05 -17.90
CA ALA A 45 -1.14 -4.28 -16.79
C ALA A 45 -2.12 -4.20 -15.62
N ALA A 46 -3.41 -3.99 -15.88
CA ALA A 46 -4.47 -3.98 -14.86
C ALA A 46 -4.59 -5.32 -14.12
N ARG A 47 -4.57 -6.46 -14.83
CA ARG A 47 -4.56 -7.80 -14.20
C ARG A 47 -3.32 -8.02 -13.34
N MET A 48 -2.16 -7.59 -13.82
CA MET A 48 -0.92 -7.69 -13.05
C MET A 48 -0.95 -6.78 -11.82
N MET A 49 -1.60 -5.61 -11.90
CA MET A 49 -1.80 -4.72 -10.75
C MET A 49 -2.66 -5.38 -9.67
N ILE A 50 -3.74 -6.07 -10.05
CA ILE A 50 -4.59 -6.82 -9.11
C ILE A 50 -3.77 -7.91 -8.40
N LEU A 51 -3.00 -8.70 -9.15
CA LEU A 51 -2.12 -9.72 -8.57
C LEU A 51 -1.06 -9.10 -7.65
N ALA A 52 -0.44 -8.00 -8.09
CA ALA A 52 0.53 -7.28 -7.29
C ALA A 52 -0.08 -6.73 -6.01
N GLN A 53 -1.36 -6.35 -6.01
CA GLN A 53 -2.06 -5.89 -4.81
C GLN A 53 -2.26 -7.01 -3.79
N ILE A 54 -2.54 -8.23 -4.25
CA ILE A 54 -2.63 -9.41 -3.36
C ILE A 54 -1.27 -9.65 -2.69
N VAL A 55 -0.18 -9.60 -3.47
CA VAL A 55 1.18 -9.76 -2.95
C VAL A 55 1.54 -8.61 -1.99
N ASN A 56 1.21 -7.37 -2.35
CA ASN A 56 1.42 -6.20 -1.51
C ASN A 56 0.76 -6.36 -0.14
N PHE A 57 -0.51 -6.76 -0.10
CA PHE A 57 -1.22 -7.00 1.16
C PHE A 57 -0.62 -8.16 1.96
N ALA A 58 -0.23 -9.26 1.30
CA ALA A 58 0.43 -10.38 1.99
C ALA A 58 1.76 -9.96 2.64
N ILE A 59 2.58 -9.18 1.93
CA ILE A 59 3.83 -8.62 2.48
C ILE A 59 3.52 -7.64 3.61
N GLY A 60 2.60 -6.71 3.40
CA GLY A 60 2.21 -5.70 4.40
C GLY A 60 1.72 -6.31 5.70
N ILE A 61 0.87 -7.34 5.64
CA ILE A 61 0.41 -8.10 6.82
C ILE A 61 1.59 -8.80 7.50
N THR A 62 2.48 -9.42 6.73
CA THR A 62 3.65 -10.13 7.28
C THR A 62 4.58 -9.16 8.01
N VAL A 63 4.87 -7.99 7.42
CA VAL A 63 5.67 -6.94 8.05
C VAL A 63 4.99 -6.41 9.30
N PHE A 64 3.70 -6.13 9.23
CA PHE A 64 2.91 -5.67 10.38
C PHE A 64 3.00 -6.64 11.56
N MET A 65 2.83 -7.94 11.31
CA MET A 65 2.96 -8.98 12.35
C MET A 65 4.39 -9.09 12.88
N ALA A 66 5.40 -8.99 12.01
CA ALA A 66 6.82 -9.04 12.40
C ALA A 66 7.25 -7.84 13.26
N GLU A 67 6.64 -6.67 13.03
CA GLU A 67 6.87 -5.44 13.79
C GLU A 67 5.96 -5.32 15.02
N GLY A 68 5.44 -6.45 15.53
CA GLY A 68 4.64 -6.48 16.76
C GLY A 68 3.25 -5.84 16.61
N ASN A 69 2.63 -5.98 15.44
CA ASN A 69 1.34 -5.38 15.08
C ASN A 69 1.36 -3.84 15.08
N GLN A 70 2.47 -3.27 14.59
CA GLN A 70 2.63 -1.83 14.42
C GLN A 70 2.79 -1.46 12.93
N VAL A 71 2.16 -0.36 12.53
CA VAL A 71 2.41 0.24 11.21
C VAL A 71 3.67 1.09 11.32
N THR A 72 4.80 0.48 10.95
CA THR A 72 6.10 1.13 10.89
C THR A 72 6.40 1.61 9.48
N LYS A 73 7.51 2.34 9.32
CA LYS A 73 8.01 2.80 8.02
C LYS A 73 8.34 1.67 7.04
N LEU A 74 8.43 0.42 7.49
CA LEU A 74 8.60 -0.75 6.62
C LEU A 74 7.32 -1.19 5.92
N PHE A 75 6.16 -0.63 6.28
CA PHE A 75 4.88 -1.02 5.68
C PHE A 75 4.86 -0.80 4.15
N GLY A 76 5.66 0.16 3.65
CA GLY A 76 5.86 0.42 2.22
C GLY A 76 6.59 -0.70 1.45
N LEU A 77 7.20 -1.68 2.12
CA LEU A 77 7.91 -2.79 1.46
C LEU A 77 7.00 -3.61 0.54
N GLY A 78 5.70 -3.70 0.83
CA GLY A 78 4.76 -4.39 -0.04
C GLY A 78 4.66 -3.78 -1.44
N HIS A 79 4.95 -2.48 -1.59
CA HIS A 79 4.88 -1.77 -2.86
C HIS A 79 5.96 -2.22 -3.85
N VAL A 80 6.96 -3.00 -3.43
CA VAL A 80 7.90 -3.65 -4.36
C VAL A 80 7.18 -4.48 -5.42
N ALA A 81 6.04 -5.08 -5.07
CA ALA A 81 5.21 -5.85 -5.99
C ALA A 81 4.65 -4.99 -7.14
N TRP A 82 4.55 -3.67 -6.95
CA TRP A 82 4.00 -2.73 -7.93
C TRP A 82 5.00 -2.32 -9.02
N ILE A 83 6.29 -2.63 -8.88
CA ILE A 83 7.32 -2.23 -9.86
C ILE A 83 7.02 -2.81 -11.26
N TYR A 84 6.63 -4.08 -11.32
CA TYR A 84 6.31 -4.74 -12.58
C TYR A 84 5.06 -4.17 -13.28
N PRO A 85 3.89 -4.04 -12.62
CA PRO A 85 2.74 -3.38 -13.25
C PRO A 85 3.00 -1.90 -13.56
N MET A 86 3.80 -1.17 -12.78
CA MET A 86 4.23 0.19 -13.10
C MET A 86 4.95 0.24 -14.45
N TRP A 87 5.91 -0.66 -14.69
CA TRP A 87 6.61 -0.73 -15.98
C TRP A 87 5.65 -1.03 -17.14
N LEU A 88 4.69 -1.94 -16.94
CA LEU A 88 3.65 -2.23 -17.95
C LEU A 88 2.78 -1.01 -18.23
N PHE A 89 2.32 -0.30 -17.20
CA PHE A 89 1.54 0.91 -17.35
C PHE A 89 2.32 2.01 -18.10
N ALA A 90 3.58 2.24 -17.73
CA ALA A 90 4.44 3.22 -18.40
C ALA A 90 4.64 2.91 -19.89
N ARG A 91 4.76 1.62 -20.23
CA ARG A 91 4.83 1.16 -21.62
C ARG A 91 3.51 1.38 -22.36
N ASP A 92 2.39 1.01 -21.74
CA ASP A 92 1.06 1.08 -22.34
C ASP A 92 0.60 2.52 -22.62
N VAL A 93 1.16 3.55 -21.97
CA VAL A 93 0.92 4.96 -22.32
C VAL A 93 1.29 5.29 -23.77
N ARG A 94 2.31 4.61 -24.31
CA ARG A 94 2.89 4.90 -25.64
C ARG A 94 2.31 4.06 -26.78
N THR A 95 1.29 3.24 -26.51
CA THR A 95 0.68 2.35 -27.50
C THR A 95 -0.59 2.97 -28.12
N ASP A 96 -1.23 2.22 -29.00
CA ASP A 96 -2.50 2.55 -29.68
C ASP A 96 -3.74 2.03 -28.94
N LEU A 97 -3.60 1.61 -27.68
CA LEU A 97 -4.71 1.17 -26.85
C LEU A 97 -5.76 2.27 -26.64
N TRP A 98 -6.94 1.88 -26.17
CA TRP A 98 -8.05 2.80 -25.92
C TRP A 98 -7.65 3.99 -25.05
N THR A 99 -7.95 5.21 -25.50
CA THR A 99 -7.45 6.46 -24.89
C THR A 99 -7.74 6.56 -23.38
N PRO A 100 -8.96 6.27 -22.87
CA PRO A 100 -9.22 6.27 -21.42
C PRO A 100 -8.32 5.31 -20.63
N TYR A 101 -8.02 4.13 -21.16
CA TYR A 101 -7.08 3.21 -20.52
C TYR A 101 -5.66 3.76 -20.50
N ARG A 102 -5.21 4.41 -21.58
CA ARG A 102 -3.86 5.00 -21.64
C ARG A 102 -3.68 6.15 -20.67
N VAL A 103 -4.71 7.00 -20.52
CA VAL A 103 -4.72 8.07 -19.51
C VAL A 103 -4.65 7.47 -18.11
N TYR A 104 -5.49 6.47 -17.83
CA TYR A 104 -5.45 5.72 -16.59
C TYR A 104 -4.08 5.10 -16.32
N ALA A 105 -3.46 4.44 -17.30
CA ALA A 105 -2.14 3.83 -17.18
C ALA A 105 -1.07 4.89 -16.84
N GLY A 106 -1.13 6.07 -17.45
CA GLY A 106 -0.24 7.18 -17.12
C GLY A 106 -0.41 7.66 -15.68
N ILE A 107 -1.65 7.82 -15.24
CA ILE A 107 -1.96 8.19 -13.85
C ILE A 107 -1.46 7.11 -12.88
N ALA A 108 -1.79 5.84 -13.12
CA ALA A 108 -1.37 4.73 -12.27
C ALA A 108 0.16 4.60 -12.18
N ALA A 109 0.88 4.72 -13.30
CA ALA A 109 2.34 4.69 -13.31
C ALA A 109 2.94 5.84 -12.50
N LEU A 110 2.40 7.06 -12.65
CA LEU A 110 2.87 8.22 -11.89
C LEU A 110 2.57 8.07 -10.39
N THR A 111 1.38 7.59 -10.03
CA THR A 111 1.00 7.34 -8.64
C THR A 111 1.96 6.35 -7.98
N ILE A 112 2.24 5.20 -8.63
CA ILE A 112 3.18 4.20 -8.10
C ILE A 112 4.58 4.81 -7.96
N ALA A 113 5.05 5.58 -8.95
CA ALA A 113 6.37 6.20 -8.89
C ALA A 113 6.51 7.17 -7.70
N ILE A 114 5.49 8.00 -7.44
CA ILE A 114 5.48 8.90 -6.27
C ILE A 114 5.49 8.10 -4.97
N SER A 115 4.65 7.07 -4.86
CA SER A 115 4.60 6.21 -3.67
C SER A 115 5.94 5.53 -3.38
N LEU A 116 6.59 4.96 -4.41
CA LEU A 116 7.88 4.28 -4.25
C LEU A 116 8.98 5.21 -3.74
N VAL A 117 8.98 6.50 -4.13
CA VAL A 117 9.94 7.47 -3.59
C VAL A 117 9.74 7.67 -2.08
N LEU A 118 8.49 7.76 -1.64
CA LEU A 118 8.15 7.86 -0.22
C LEU A 118 8.54 6.58 0.54
N ASP A 119 8.29 5.41 -0.04
CA ASP A 119 8.65 4.12 0.57
C ASP A 119 10.16 3.96 0.74
N VAL A 120 10.95 4.39 -0.26
CA VAL A 120 12.41 4.34 -0.18
C VAL A 120 12.92 5.27 0.92
N ARG A 121 12.38 6.49 1.01
CA ARG A 121 12.70 7.43 2.10
C ARG A 121 12.41 6.81 3.46
N ASP A 122 11.20 6.26 3.63
CA ASP A 122 10.74 5.74 4.91
C ASP A 122 11.54 4.49 5.30
N THR A 123 11.83 3.61 4.34
CA THR A 123 12.71 2.45 4.55
C THR A 123 14.12 2.90 4.94
N ALA A 124 14.67 3.93 4.29
CA ALA A 124 15.99 4.47 4.64
C ALA A 124 16.03 5.06 6.06
N LEU A 125 14.99 5.81 6.46
CA LEU A 125 14.85 6.32 7.82
C LEU A 125 14.75 5.18 8.84
N TRP A 126 13.97 4.14 8.52
CA TRP A 126 13.91 2.94 9.36
C TRP A 126 15.29 2.31 9.46
N VAL A 127 16.02 2.06 8.37
CA VAL A 127 17.38 1.49 8.44
C VAL A 127 18.33 2.36 9.26
N ALA A 128 18.19 3.69 9.23
CA ALA A 128 18.95 4.63 10.05
C ALA A 128 18.57 4.63 11.55
N GLY A 129 17.58 3.83 11.96
CA GLY A 129 17.17 3.64 13.36
C GLY A 129 15.87 4.36 13.75
N ASP A 130 15.23 5.09 12.83
CA ASP A 130 13.95 5.76 13.11
C ASP A 130 12.79 4.77 13.04
N ARG A 131 12.52 4.13 14.18
CA ARG A 131 11.42 3.18 14.40
C ARG A 131 10.05 3.84 14.55
N GLY A 132 9.93 5.16 14.42
CA GLY A 132 8.66 5.87 14.54
C GLY A 132 7.59 5.37 13.56
N THR A 133 6.33 5.44 13.97
CA THR A 133 5.18 5.11 13.11
C THR A 133 4.94 6.19 12.06
N THR A 134 4.32 5.80 10.94
CA THR A 134 3.82 6.73 9.92
C THR A 134 2.43 7.29 10.25
N LEU A 135 1.77 6.74 11.28
CA LEU A 135 0.48 7.20 11.78
C LEU A 135 0.69 8.32 12.82
N VAL A 136 -0.21 9.32 12.82
CA VAL A 136 -0.09 10.46 13.75
C VAL A 136 -1.05 10.27 14.91
N GLY A 137 -0.53 10.45 16.13
CA GLY A 137 -1.34 10.35 17.36
C GLY A 137 -1.63 8.93 17.83
N LEU A 138 -1.06 7.91 17.18
CA LEU A 138 -1.06 6.55 17.72
C LEU A 138 -0.04 6.51 18.88
N PRO A 139 -0.44 6.18 20.13
CA PRO A 139 0.50 6.17 21.25
C PRO A 139 1.68 5.21 21.01
N GLU A 140 2.89 5.66 21.34
CA GLU A 140 4.09 4.82 21.22
C GLU A 140 3.91 3.54 22.06
N GLY A 141 4.15 2.39 21.43
CA GLY A 141 4.04 1.11 22.10
C GLY A 141 2.61 0.61 22.32
N HIS A 142 1.57 1.22 21.72
CA HIS A 142 0.22 0.64 21.74
C HIS A 142 0.23 -0.67 20.93
N PRO A 143 0.13 -1.85 21.57
CA PRO A 143 -0.34 -3.01 20.86
C PRO A 143 -1.84 -2.74 20.66
N LEU A 144 -2.35 -2.85 19.44
CA LEU A 144 -3.79 -3.07 19.34
C LEU A 144 -4.03 -4.44 19.96
N ALA A 145 -4.69 -4.42 21.11
CA ALA A 145 -4.98 -5.53 21.99
C ALA A 145 -4.87 -6.90 21.28
N GLY A 146 -3.84 -7.68 21.63
CA GLY A 146 -4.10 -9.10 21.76
C GLY A 146 -5.24 -9.25 22.77
N PRO A 147 -6.16 -10.22 22.62
CA PRO A 147 -7.25 -10.41 23.57
C PRO A 147 -6.64 -10.32 24.97
N SER A 148 -7.18 -9.40 25.78
CA SER A 148 -6.88 -9.35 27.21
C SER A 148 -6.98 -10.78 27.70
N GLY A 149 -5.87 -11.31 28.19
CA GLY A 149 -5.89 -12.63 28.81
C GLY A 149 -6.94 -12.59 29.91
N ASP A 150 -8.00 -13.38 29.69
CA ASP A 150 -8.88 -14.03 30.65
C ASP A 150 -9.57 -15.20 29.92
#